data_AF-A0A9W4U8G0-F1
#
_entry.id   AF-A0A9W4U8G0-F1
#
_cell.length_a   1.000
_cell.length_b   1.000
_cell.length_c   1.000
_cell.angle_alpha   90.00
_cell.angle_beta   90.00
_cell.angle_gamma   90.00
#
_symmetry.space_group_name_H-M   'P 1'
#
loop_
_entity.id
_entity.type
_entity.pdbx_description
1 polymer ?
#
loop_
_entity_poly.entity_id
_entity_poly.type
_entity_poly.pdbx_seq_one_letter_code
_entity_poly.pdbx_strand_id
1 'polypeptide(L)'
;MRWYYLNHFTRYRTSLEKLKLHVLDSYDVLGEDANAKRGNTLLGAKRSGAPASYDAFSLGRRIDMLKTSTMNALPAHLAEEEKGAHHLENPFRSFNLALIDNASFEYTFLTSYFSPSQTHHAVMRTFAAIFEPTFALGQALTKQLVENTTDTLGVLLCVRLNQHLAFELQRRKVPAVEGYINATSMLLWPRFQKILDLHCTSLQKLTASLPNRPSAGAALLSSAAAAGNSTAPTPLTQKFANLVQGILALSSEAGDDEPVSVSVARLRSEYEVYLNRAGKGISDARKKERFLCNNYSLVCTILTDVEGRLGEDTKRHFEKLRDAFDK
;
A
#
# COMPACT_ATOMS: atom_id res chain seq x y z
N MET A 1 -9.96 -24.40 -26.00
CA MET A 1 -9.96 -23.12 -25.25
C MET A 1 -9.37 -23.23 -23.84
N ARG A 2 -9.89 -24.08 -22.93
CA ARG A 2 -9.36 -24.20 -21.56
C ARG A 2 -7.84 -24.41 -21.48
N TRP A 3 -7.31 -25.42 -22.17
CA TRP A 3 -5.86 -25.72 -22.15
C TRP A 3 -5.01 -24.56 -22.69
N TYR A 4 -5.49 -23.86 -23.72
CA TYR A 4 -4.81 -22.72 -24.32
C TYR A 4 -4.61 -21.61 -23.28
N TYR A 5 -5.71 -21.09 -22.71
CA TYR A 5 -5.61 -20.01 -21.72
C TYR A 5 -4.81 -20.45 -20.50
N LEU A 6 -5.07 -21.64 -19.96
CA LEU A 6 -4.34 -22.13 -18.80
C LEU A 6 -2.83 -22.22 -19.04
N ASN A 7 -2.39 -22.79 -20.17
CA ASN A 7 -0.98 -22.95 -20.48
C ASN A 7 -0.28 -21.60 -20.73
N HIS A 8 -0.92 -20.69 -21.47
CA HIS A 8 -0.37 -19.35 -21.73
C HIS A 8 -0.26 -18.52 -20.45
N PHE A 9 -1.29 -18.50 -19.60
CA PHE A 9 -1.24 -17.76 -18.33
C PHE A 9 -0.31 -18.41 -17.30
N THR A 10 -0.12 -19.73 -17.32
CA THR A 10 0.90 -20.40 -16.49
C THR A 10 2.30 -19.94 -16.87
N ARG A 11 2.61 -19.91 -18.17
CA ARG A 11 3.90 -19.40 -18.67
C ARG A 11 4.06 -17.92 -18.33
N TYR A 12 3.03 -17.13 -18.56
CA TYR A 12 3.07 -15.70 -18.29
C TYR A 12 3.30 -15.40 -16.81
N ARG A 13 2.62 -16.11 -15.90
CA ARG A 13 2.89 -16.05 -14.46
C ARG A 13 4.36 -16.35 -14.16
N THR A 14 4.91 -17.40 -14.75
CA THR A 14 6.32 -17.79 -14.55
C THR A 14 7.28 -16.69 -15.04
N SER A 15 6.96 -16.03 -16.15
CA SER A 15 7.75 -14.89 -16.65
C SER A 15 7.66 -13.68 -15.70
N LEU A 16 6.47 -13.37 -15.17
CA LEU A 16 6.28 -12.29 -14.20
C LEU A 16 6.96 -12.57 -12.86
N GLU A 17 7.07 -13.84 -12.44
CA GLU A 17 7.81 -14.23 -11.22
C GLU A 17 9.32 -13.99 -11.32
N LYS A 18 9.87 -13.86 -12.55
CA LYS A 18 11.28 -13.50 -12.77
C LYS A 18 11.56 -12.00 -12.53
N LEU A 19 10.52 -11.16 -12.47
CA LEU A 19 10.68 -9.75 -12.18
C LEU A 19 11.27 -9.57 -10.78
N LYS A 20 12.30 -8.74 -10.68
CA LYS A 20 12.88 -8.38 -9.38
C LYS A 20 11.92 -7.42 -8.68
N LEU A 21 11.38 -7.84 -7.53
CA LEU A 21 10.50 -6.99 -6.75
C LEU A 21 11.24 -6.29 -5.61
N HIS A 22 10.82 -5.07 -5.29
CA HIS A 22 11.16 -4.43 -4.04
C HIS A 22 10.53 -5.22 -2.88
N VAL A 23 11.38 -5.81 -2.05
CA VAL A 23 10.96 -6.57 -0.87
C VAL A 23 10.82 -5.60 0.30
N LEU A 24 9.58 -5.36 0.73
CA LEU A 24 9.25 -4.62 1.94
C LEU A 24 8.80 -5.62 3.00
N ASP A 25 9.63 -5.74 4.03
CA ASP A 25 9.49 -6.77 5.07
C ASP A 25 8.93 -6.17 6.37
N SER A 26 8.72 -7.02 7.37
CA SER A 26 8.30 -6.67 8.73
C SER A 26 9.15 -5.60 9.43
N TYR A 27 10.28 -5.18 8.84
CA TYR A 27 11.17 -4.14 9.34
C TYR A 27 10.92 -2.75 8.70
N ASP A 28 10.02 -2.65 7.73
CA ASP A 28 9.64 -1.39 7.07
C ASP A 28 8.33 -0.83 7.67
N VAL A 29 8.24 -0.89 8.99
CA VAL A 29 7.13 -0.34 9.79
C VAL A 29 7.53 1.00 10.40
N LEU A 30 6.55 1.84 10.71
CA LEU A 30 6.77 3.23 11.12
C LEU A 30 7.68 3.33 12.36
N GLY A 31 7.45 2.47 13.37
CA GLY A 31 8.10 2.55 14.67
C GLY A 31 9.49 1.92 14.75
N GLU A 32 10.07 1.42 13.65
CA GLU A 32 11.43 0.87 13.67
C GLU A 32 12.50 1.90 13.32
N ASP A 33 13.59 1.85 14.09
CA ASP A 33 14.74 2.73 13.91
C ASP A 33 15.54 2.37 12.65
N ALA A 34 15.75 3.34 11.76
CA ALA A 34 16.58 3.16 10.57
C ALA A 34 18.04 2.81 10.91
N ASN A 35 18.51 3.16 12.12
CA ASN A 35 19.83 2.82 12.62
C ASN A 35 19.94 1.36 13.11
N ALA A 36 18.84 0.69 13.43
CA ALA A 36 18.87 -0.75 13.74
C ALA A 36 19.31 -1.57 12.52
N LYS A 37 19.05 -1.09 11.29
CA LYS A 37 19.56 -1.68 10.04
C LYS A 37 21.10 -1.65 9.93
N ARG A 38 21.79 -0.77 10.65
CA ARG A 38 23.27 -0.67 10.66
C ARG A 38 23.95 -1.49 11.75
N GLY A 39 23.22 -1.97 12.76
CA GLY A 39 23.81 -2.72 13.89
C GLY A 39 24.15 -4.17 13.58
N ASN A 40 23.53 -4.77 12.56
CA ASN A 40 23.64 -6.21 12.27
C ASN A 40 24.65 -6.58 11.18
N THR A 41 25.47 -5.65 10.69
CA THR A 41 26.48 -5.91 9.65
C THR A 41 27.78 -6.54 10.15
N LEU A 42 27.88 -6.92 11.43
CA LEU A 42 29.08 -7.53 12.02
C LEU A 42 29.13 -9.06 11.95
N LEU A 43 28.06 -9.75 11.52
CA LEU A 43 28.02 -11.21 11.43
C LEU A 43 27.53 -11.68 10.04
N GLY A 44 28.45 -11.70 9.09
CA GLY A 44 28.54 -12.73 8.04
C GLY A 44 27.27 -13.10 7.27
N ALA A 45 26.69 -12.17 6.52
CA ALA A 45 25.96 -12.49 5.30
C ALA A 45 25.92 -11.26 4.39
N LYS A 46 26.67 -11.29 3.28
CA LYS A 46 26.46 -10.34 2.17
C LYS A 46 25.07 -10.61 1.59
N ARG A 47 24.03 -10.00 2.16
CA ARG A 47 22.79 -9.74 1.42
C ARG A 47 23.18 -8.77 0.32
N SER A 48 23.12 -9.26 -0.92
CA SER A 48 23.35 -8.51 -2.16
C SER A 48 22.83 -7.08 -2.04
N GLY A 49 23.69 -6.11 -2.33
CA GLY A 49 23.42 -4.68 -2.16
C GLY A 49 22.03 -4.30 -2.64
N ALA A 50 21.16 -3.96 -1.70
CA ALA A 50 19.98 -3.18 -1.99
C ALA A 50 20.45 -1.84 -2.58
N PRO A 51 19.97 -1.41 -3.75
CA PRO A 51 20.27 -0.09 -4.24
C PRO A 51 19.81 0.94 -3.20
N ALA A 52 20.62 1.98 -3.05
CA ALA A 52 20.36 3.09 -2.14
C ALA A 52 18.94 3.67 -2.34
N SER A 53 18.31 4.03 -1.23
CA SER A 53 17.12 4.90 -1.12
C SER A 53 15.84 4.46 -1.83
N TYR A 54 15.20 3.38 -1.39
CA TYR A 54 13.75 3.25 -1.60
C TYR A 54 13.01 3.78 -0.37
N ASP A 55 12.17 4.81 -0.55
CA ASP A 55 11.31 5.33 0.50
C ASP A 55 9.99 4.55 0.52
N ALA A 56 9.91 3.56 1.41
CA ALA A 56 8.74 2.71 1.62
C ALA A 56 7.43 3.48 1.85
N PHE A 57 7.53 4.73 2.29
CA PHE A 57 6.38 5.54 2.68
C PHE A 57 6.04 6.62 1.65
N SER A 58 6.79 6.75 0.55
CA SER A 58 6.51 7.72 -0.50
C SER A 58 5.77 7.08 -1.67
N LEU A 59 4.70 7.75 -2.11
CA LEU A 59 3.92 7.31 -3.28
C LEU A 59 4.65 7.61 -4.60
N GLY A 60 5.32 8.76 -4.70
CA GLY A 60 6.11 9.15 -5.88
C GLY A 60 5.37 8.94 -7.21
N ARG A 61 6.05 8.32 -8.18
CA ARG A 61 5.49 7.99 -9.51
C ARG A 61 4.63 6.73 -9.54
N ARG A 62 4.45 6.03 -8.41
CA ARG A 62 3.66 4.78 -8.36
C ARG A 62 2.18 5.04 -8.69
N ILE A 63 1.69 6.24 -8.38
CA ILE A 63 0.32 6.68 -8.70
C ILE A 63 0.05 6.78 -10.21
N ASP A 64 1.07 6.97 -11.05
CA ASP A 64 0.92 7.12 -12.50
C ASP A 64 0.39 5.83 -13.15
N MET A 65 0.53 4.69 -12.47
CA MET A 65 -0.05 3.41 -12.87
C MET A 65 -1.58 3.40 -12.90
N LEU A 66 -2.23 4.28 -12.12
CA LEU A 66 -3.69 4.46 -12.13
C LEU A 66 -4.13 5.40 -13.25
N LYS A 67 -3.33 6.43 -13.55
CA LYS A 67 -3.68 7.48 -14.53
C LYS A 67 -3.50 7.03 -15.98
N THR A 68 -2.59 6.09 -16.22
CA THR A 68 -2.25 5.68 -17.59
C THR A 68 -3.19 4.56 -18.07
N SER A 69 -4.40 4.94 -18.47
CA SER A 69 -5.42 4.04 -19.04
C SER A 69 -4.95 3.28 -20.30
N THR A 70 -3.87 3.74 -20.96
CA THR A 70 -3.36 3.21 -22.24
C THR A 70 -2.17 2.25 -22.13
N MET A 71 -1.65 1.96 -20.93
CA MET A 71 -0.54 1.00 -20.82
C MET A 71 -1.04 -0.43 -20.91
N ASN A 72 -0.73 -1.09 -22.02
CA ASN A 72 -0.93 -2.52 -22.23
C ASN A 72 -0.27 -3.35 -21.12
N ALA A 73 -0.75 -4.58 -20.94
CA ALA A 73 -0.10 -5.54 -20.05
C ALA A 73 1.37 -5.76 -20.48
N LEU A 74 2.28 -5.86 -19.50
CA LEU A 74 3.70 -6.12 -19.76
C LEU A 74 3.88 -7.45 -20.50
N PRO A 75 4.40 -7.45 -21.74
CA PRO A 75 4.63 -8.69 -22.48
C PRO A 75 5.63 -9.61 -21.77
N ALA A 76 5.40 -10.93 -21.86
CA ALA A 76 6.23 -11.94 -21.19
C ALA A 76 7.72 -11.81 -21.52
N HIS A 77 8.10 -11.55 -22.78
CA HIS A 77 9.51 -11.41 -23.17
C HIS A 77 10.18 -10.17 -22.54
N LEU A 78 9.46 -9.04 -22.46
CA LEU A 78 9.98 -7.84 -21.81
C LEU A 78 10.14 -8.05 -20.31
N ALA A 79 9.20 -8.77 -19.68
CA ALA A 79 9.29 -9.10 -18.25
C ALA A 79 10.53 -9.95 -17.93
N GLU A 80 10.99 -10.80 -18.86
CA GLU A 80 12.19 -11.63 -18.67
C GLU A 80 13.49 -10.87 -18.88
N GLU A 81 13.47 -9.85 -19.75
CA GLU A 81 14.62 -9.00 -20.04
C GLU A 81 14.75 -7.82 -19.07
N GLU A 82 13.74 -7.58 -18.25
CA GLU A 82 13.67 -6.43 -17.33
C GLU A 82 14.69 -6.58 -16.19
N LYS A 83 15.66 -5.67 -16.17
CA LYS A 83 16.74 -5.67 -15.15
C LYS A 83 16.42 -4.80 -13.94
N GLY A 84 15.39 -3.96 -14.05
CA GLY A 84 14.94 -3.04 -13.01
C GLY A 84 14.27 -3.77 -11.84
N ALA A 85 14.28 -3.13 -10.67
CA ALA A 85 13.41 -3.54 -9.57
C ALA A 85 12.05 -2.87 -9.74
N HIS A 86 10.98 -3.64 -9.52
CA HIS A 86 9.60 -3.19 -9.66
C HIS A 86 8.85 -3.32 -8.33
N HIS A 87 7.76 -2.59 -8.22
CA HIS A 87 6.83 -2.74 -7.10
C HIS A 87 5.83 -3.86 -7.40
N LEU A 88 5.19 -4.37 -6.34
CA LEU A 88 4.28 -5.52 -6.44
C LEU A 88 3.05 -5.24 -7.31
N GLU A 89 2.63 -3.98 -7.45
CA GLU A 89 1.52 -3.59 -8.31
C GLU A 89 1.81 -3.81 -9.80
N ASN A 90 3.08 -3.88 -10.23
CA ASN A 90 3.44 -4.06 -11.63
C ASN A 90 3.08 -5.46 -12.18
N PRO A 91 3.56 -6.58 -11.57
CA PRO A 91 3.12 -7.92 -11.99
C PRO A 91 1.62 -8.12 -11.72
N PHE A 92 1.07 -7.55 -10.64
CA PHE A 92 -0.37 -7.63 -10.37
C PHE A 92 -1.19 -7.00 -11.49
N ARG A 93 -0.89 -5.75 -11.88
CA ARG A 93 -1.57 -5.03 -12.97
C ARG A 93 -1.45 -5.80 -14.28
N SER A 94 -0.23 -6.19 -14.64
CA SER A 94 0.06 -6.81 -15.93
C SER A 94 -0.62 -8.16 -16.11
N PHE A 95 -0.69 -8.98 -15.05
CA PHE A 95 -1.40 -10.25 -15.10
C PHE A 95 -2.93 -10.04 -15.20
N ASN A 96 -3.49 -9.22 -14.31
CA ASN A 96 -4.94 -9.03 -14.21
C ASN A 96 -5.52 -8.33 -15.44
N LEU A 97 -4.83 -7.32 -15.98
CA LEU A 97 -5.25 -6.63 -17.20
C LEU A 97 -5.32 -7.61 -18.38
N ALA A 98 -4.25 -8.37 -18.62
CA ALA A 98 -4.22 -9.36 -19.70
C ALA A 98 -5.34 -10.41 -19.54
N LEU A 99 -5.55 -10.90 -18.31
CA LEU A 99 -6.58 -11.88 -18.00
C LEU A 99 -7.99 -11.34 -18.30
N ILE A 100 -8.28 -10.11 -17.87
CA ILE A 100 -9.58 -9.49 -18.03
C ILE A 100 -9.86 -9.12 -19.48
N ASP A 101 -8.87 -8.66 -20.23
CA ASP A 101 -9.04 -8.36 -21.66
C ASP A 101 -9.35 -9.63 -22.45
N ASN A 102 -8.58 -10.71 -22.22
CA ASN A 102 -8.83 -12.00 -22.88
C ASN A 102 -10.18 -12.60 -22.46
N ALA A 103 -10.53 -12.54 -21.17
CA ALA A 103 -11.82 -13.00 -20.67
C ALA A 103 -12.99 -12.20 -21.24
N SER A 104 -12.86 -10.87 -21.37
CA SER A 104 -13.88 -10.01 -21.96
C SER A 104 -14.11 -10.32 -23.44
N PHE A 105 -13.02 -10.51 -24.19
CA PHE A 105 -13.09 -10.87 -25.60
C PHE A 105 -13.77 -12.24 -25.78
N GLU A 106 -13.33 -13.25 -25.03
CA GLU A 106 -13.89 -14.59 -25.11
C GLU A 106 -15.35 -14.64 -24.66
N TYR A 107 -15.73 -13.89 -23.62
CA TYR A 107 -17.13 -13.77 -23.19
C TYR A 107 -18.01 -13.24 -24.32
N THR A 108 -17.55 -12.17 -24.98
CA THR A 108 -18.28 -11.53 -26.09
C THR A 108 -18.39 -12.47 -27.28
N PHE A 109 -17.30 -13.18 -27.61
CA PHE A 109 -17.28 -14.19 -28.65
C PHE A 109 -18.26 -15.33 -28.34
N LEU A 110 -18.17 -15.95 -27.15
CA LEU A 110 -19.02 -17.07 -26.77
C LEU A 110 -20.50 -16.66 -26.75
N THR A 111 -20.80 -15.47 -26.23
CA THR A 111 -22.18 -14.95 -26.20
C THR A 111 -22.69 -14.67 -27.61
N SER A 112 -21.94 -13.97 -28.45
CA SER A 112 -22.39 -13.64 -29.81
C SER A 112 -22.50 -14.87 -30.72
N TYR A 113 -21.51 -15.77 -30.68
CA TYR A 113 -21.44 -16.92 -31.57
C TYR A 113 -22.41 -18.03 -31.18
N PHE A 114 -22.56 -18.33 -29.89
CA PHE A 114 -23.40 -19.45 -29.44
C PHE A 114 -24.83 -19.05 -29.04
N SER A 115 -25.14 -17.76 -28.83
CA SER A 115 -26.51 -17.32 -28.49
C SER A 115 -27.62 -17.78 -29.46
N PRO A 116 -27.39 -17.98 -30.77
CA PRO A 116 -28.45 -18.51 -31.66
C PRO A 116 -28.82 -19.97 -31.38
N SER A 117 -27.93 -20.73 -30.74
CA SER A 117 -28.03 -22.19 -30.57
C SER A 117 -28.07 -22.66 -29.12
N GLN A 118 -27.67 -21.82 -28.18
CA GLN A 118 -27.55 -22.15 -26.76
C GLN A 118 -28.17 -21.07 -25.89
N THR A 119 -28.73 -21.49 -24.75
CA THR A 119 -29.21 -20.55 -23.73
C THR A 119 -28.03 -19.83 -23.09
N HIS A 120 -28.26 -18.59 -22.62
CA HIS A 120 -27.24 -17.80 -21.93
C HIS A 120 -26.57 -18.58 -20.77
N HIS A 121 -27.34 -19.32 -19.98
CA HIS A 121 -26.80 -20.16 -18.89
C HIS A 121 -25.83 -21.25 -19.37
N ALA A 122 -26.07 -21.86 -20.53
CA ALA A 122 -25.17 -22.88 -21.09
C ALA A 122 -23.84 -22.24 -21.56
N VAL A 123 -23.92 -21.06 -22.17
CA VAL A 123 -22.74 -20.26 -22.56
C VAL A 123 -21.93 -19.87 -21.31
N MET A 124 -22.59 -19.43 -20.23
CA MET A 124 -21.90 -19.06 -18.98
C MET A 124 -21.18 -20.26 -18.34
N ARG A 125 -21.80 -21.45 -18.35
CA ARG A 125 -21.15 -22.67 -17.86
C ARG A 125 -19.90 -23.02 -18.68
N THR A 126 -19.97 -22.83 -20.00
CA THR A 126 -18.83 -23.06 -20.90
C THR A 126 -17.72 -22.06 -20.62
N PHE A 127 -18.05 -20.78 -20.46
CA PHE A 127 -17.08 -19.73 -20.09
C PHE A 127 -16.38 -20.07 -18.76
N ALA A 128 -17.14 -20.42 -17.72
CA ALA A 128 -16.60 -20.81 -16.42
C ALA A 128 -15.64 -22.01 -16.56
N ALA A 129 -16.04 -23.07 -17.29
CA ALA A 129 -15.19 -24.23 -17.51
C ALA A 129 -13.88 -23.91 -18.24
N ILE A 130 -13.83 -22.83 -19.03
CA ILE A 130 -12.64 -22.36 -19.72
C ILE A 130 -11.74 -21.54 -18.79
N PHE A 131 -12.30 -20.57 -18.06
CA PHE A 131 -11.51 -19.56 -17.33
C PHE A 131 -11.32 -19.81 -15.84
N GLU A 132 -12.16 -20.60 -15.18
CA GLU A 132 -12.04 -20.83 -13.73
C GLU A 132 -10.65 -21.35 -13.30
N PRO A 133 -9.98 -22.26 -14.04
CA PRO A 133 -8.59 -22.62 -13.76
C PRO A 133 -7.60 -21.45 -13.90
N THR A 134 -7.83 -20.57 -14.87
CA THR A 134 -6.99 -19.39 -15.13
C THR A 134 -7.21 -18.30 -14.08
N PHE A 135 -8.46 -18.13 -13.63
CA PHE A 135 -8.82 -17.27 -12.51
C PHE A 135 -8.17 -17.76 -11.21
N ALA A 136 -8.13 -19.07 -10.98
CA ALA A 136 -7.39 -19.62 -9.84
C ALA A 136 -5.89 -19.28 -9.88
N LEU A 137 -5.26 -19.26 -11.07
CA LEU A 137 -3.87 -18.80 -11.20
C LEU A 137 -3.69 -17.33 -10.84
N GLY A 138 -4.61 -16.46 -11.25
CA GLY A 138 -4.57 -15.03 -10.91
C GLY A 138 -4.76 -14.76 -9.42
N GLN A 139 -5.67 -15.49 -8.78
CA GLN A 139 -5.84 -15.44 -7.32
C GLN A 139 -4.60 -15.94 -6.59
N ALA A 140 -3.98 -17.03 -7.06
CA ALA A 140 -2.75 -17.57 -6.48
C ALA A 140 -1.58 -16.59 -6.62
N LEU A 141 -1.41 -15.94 -7.78
CA LEU A 141 -0.40 -14.90 -7.97
C LEU A 141 -0.65 -13.70 -7.05
N THR A 142 -1.89 -13.22 -6.97
CA THR A 142 -2.26 -12.11 -6.08
C THR A 142 -1.93 -12.45 -4.63
N LYS A 143 -2.32 -13.64 -4.17
CA LYS A 143 -2.01 -14.11 -2.82
C LYS A 143 -0.50 -14.13 -2.58
N GLN A 144 0.28 -14.70 -3.50
CA GLN A 144 1.74 -14.77 -3.40
C GLN A 144 2.39 -13.37 -3.29
N LEU A 145 1.91 -12.40 -4.08
CA LEU A 145 2.45 -11.03 -4.06
C LEU A 145 2.17 -10.31 -2.73
N VAL A 146 0.98 -10.53 -2.14
CA VAL A 146 0.55 -9.77 -0.95
C VAL A 146 0.80 -10.48 0.37
N GLU A 147 1.05 -11.79 0.41
CA GLU A 147 1.10 -12.58 1.64
C GLU A 147 2.14 -12.07 2.67
N ASN A 148 3.35 -11.74 2.21
CA ASN A 148 4.47 -11.37 3.08
C ASN A 148 4.83 -9.88 3.06
N THR A 149 4.27 -9.09 2.15
CA THR A 149 4.65 -7.67 1.99
C THR A 149 4.10 -6.76 3.08
N THR A 150 4.90 -5.79 3.53
CA THR A 150 4.43 -4.68 4.39
C THR A 150 4.15 -3.39 3.60
N ASP A 151 4.13 -3.47 2.26
CA ASP A 151 3.87 -2.33 1.40
C ASP A 151 2.40 -1.88 1.45
N THR A 152 2.09 -0.96 2.36
CA THR A 152 0.74 -0.40 2.48
C THR A 152 0.27 0.25 1.18
N LEU A 153 1.15 1.02 0.53
CA LEU A 153 0.81 1.76 -0.69
C LEU A 153 0.66 0.82 -1.89
N GLY A 154 1.50 -0.21 -2.01
CA GLY A 154 1.42 -1.20 -3.08
C GLY A 154 0.17 -2.05 -3.01
N VAL A 155 -0.22 -2.49 -1.81
CA VAL A 155 -1.48 -3.23 -1.63
C VAL A 155 -2.68 -2.33 -1.94
N LEU A 156 -2.67 -1.07 -1.50
CA LEU A 156 -3.75 -0.13 -1.81
C LEU A 156 -3.82 0.19 -3.31
N LEU A 157 -2.68 0.31 -4.00
CA LEU A 157 -2.62 0.43 -5.46
C LEU A 157 -3.26 -0.78 -6.16
N CYS A 158 -2.97 -2.00 -5.70
CA CYS A 158 -3.62 -3.20 -6.22
C CYS A 158 -5.14 -3.17 -6.02
N VAL A 159 -5.64 -2.65 -4.89
CA VAL A 159 -7.07 -2.45 -4.66
C VAL A 159 -7.66 -1.50 -5.69
N ARG A 160 -7.03 -0.33 -5.90
CA ARG A 160 -7.49 0.67 -6.89
C ARG A 160 -7.47 0.11 -8.30
N LEU A 161 -6.42 -0.60 -8.67
CA LEU A 161 -6.34 -1.28 -9.96
C LEU A 161 -7.47 -2.31 -10.13
N ASN A 162 -7.76 -3.11 -9.11
CA ASN A 162 -8.88 -4.07 -9.16
C ASN A 162 -10.24 -3.37 -9.32
N GLN A 163 -10.43 -2.22 -8.66
CA GLN A 163 -11.64 -1.39 -8.81
C GLN A 163 -11.76 -0.79 -10.22
N HIS A 164 -10.67 -0.28 -10.79
CA HIS A 164 -10.67 0.18 -12.19
C HIS A 164 -11.05 -0.94 -13.16
N LEU A 165 -10.49 -2.13 -12.96
CA LEU A 165 -10.81 -3.31 -13.77
C LEU A 165 -12.29 -3.72 -13.61
N ALA A 166 -12.85 -3.59 -12.41
CA ALA A 166 -14.28 -3.79 -12.15
C ALA A 166 -15.16 -2.79 -12.94
N PHE A 167 -14.79 -1.51 -12.90
CA PHE A 167 -15.50 -0.46 -13.62
C PHE A 167 -15.43 -0.66 -15.14
N GLU A 168 -14.27 -1.09 -15.66
CA GLU A 168 -14.14 -1.44 -17.08
C GLU A 168 -15.03 -2.63 -17.47
N LEU A 169 -15.09 -3.67 -16.66
CA LEU A 169 -15.96 -4.83 -16.89
C LEU A 169 -17.44 -4.44 -16.93
N GLN A 170 -17.87 -3.54 -16.03
CA GLN A 170 -19.23 -2.99 -16.03
C GLN A 170 -19.52 -2.21 -17.33
N ARG A 171 -18.58 -1.35 -17.77
CA ARG A 171 -18.70 -0.63 -19.03
C ARG A 171 -18.79 -1.56 -20.24
N ARG A 172 -18.02 -2.66 -20.22
CA ARG A 172 -18.02 -3.70 -21.27
C ARG A 172 -19.23 -4.65 -21.16
N LYS A 173 -20.02 -4.57 -20.08
CA LYS A 173 -21.17 -5.45 -19.77
C LYS A 173 -20.80 -6.94 -19.72
N VAL A 174 -19.70 -7.26 -19.03
CA VAL A 174 -19.19 -8.63 -18.89
C VAL A 174 -19.37 -9.12 -17.44
N PRO A 175 -20.55 -9.66 -17.07
CA PRO A 175 -20.84 -10.08 -15.69
C PRO A 175 -20.07 -11.34 -15.28
N ALA A 176 -19.60 -12.15 -16.25
CA ALA A 176 -18.97 -13.44 -15.97
C ALA A 176 -17.63 -13.36 -15.23
N VAL A 177 -17.01 -12.19 -15.17
CA VAL A 177 -15.70 -11.95 -14.52
C VAL A 177 -15.86 -11.27 -13.15
N GLU A 178 -17.05 -10.79 -12.79
CA GLU A 178 -17.29 -10.09 -11.52
C GLU A 178 -16.92 -10.94 -10.29
N GLY A 179 -17.19 -12.25 -10.34
CA GLY A 179 -16.80 -13.18 -9.28
C GLY A 179 -15.29 -13.21 -9.03
N TYR A 180 -14.47 -13.09 -10.08
CA TYR A 180 -13.02 -13.05 -9.98
C TYR A 180 -12.54 -11.73 -9.34
N ILE A 181 -13.12 -10.60 -9.74
CA ILE A 181 -12.83 -9.28 -9.15
C ILE A 181 -13.13 -9.29 -7.65
N ASN A 182 -14.30 -9.80 -7.26
CA ASN A 182 -14.72 -9.87 -5.86
C ASN A 182 -13.81 -10.77 -5.04
N ALA A 183 -13.45 -11.95 -5.56
CA ALA A 183 -12.50 -12.84 -4.92
C ALA A 183 -11.11 -12.19 -4.74
N THR A 184 -10.67 -11.41 -5.72
CA THR A 184 -9.41 -10.65 -5.64
C THR A 184 -9.49 -9.57 -4.56
N SER A 185 -10.60 -8.83 -4.47
CA SER A 185 -10.85 -7.88 -3.38
C SER A 185 -10.83 -8.54 -2.00
N MET A 186 -11.36 -9.76 -1.87
CA MET A 186 -11.33 -10.55 -0.63
C MET A 186 -9.91 -10.99 -0.21
N LEU A 187 -8.93 -10.96 -1.12
CA LEU A 187 -7.52 -11.18 -0.78
C LEU A 187 -6.81 -9.89 -0.36
N LEU A 188 -7.13 -8.78 -1.04
CA LEU A 188 -6.41 -7.50 -0.88
C LEU A 188 -6.81 -6.75 0.40
N TRP A 189 -8.12 -6.61 0.67
CA TRP A 189 -8.60 -5.81 1.81
C TRP A 189 -8.17 -6.34 3.17
N PRO A 190 -8.30 -7.64 3.50
CA PRO A 190 -7.82 -8.18 4.76
C PRO A 190 -6.31 -7.99 4.93
N ARG A 191 -5.55 -8.06 3.82
CA ARG A 191 -4.11 -7.84 3.87
C ARG A 191 -3.77 -6.38 4.18
N PHE A 192 -4.45 -5.43 3.53
CA PHE A 192 -4.29 -4.01 3.82
C PHE A 192 -4.56 -3.70 5.31
N GLN A 193 -5.66 -4.22 5.87
CA GLN A 193 -5.96 -4.07 7.30
C GLN A 193 -4.85 -4.62 8.19
N LYS A 194 -4.36 -5.83 7.89
CA LYS A 194 -3.27 -6.46 8.65
C LYS A 194 -1.98 -5.62 8.61
N ILE A 195 -1.63 -5.01 7.48
CA ILE A 195 -0.44 -4.17 7.38
C ILE A 195 -0.60 -2.91 8.24
N LEU A 196 -1.76 -2.26 8.21
CA LEU A 196 -2.01 -1.10 9.07
C LEU A 196 -2.03 -1.43 10.56
N ASP A 197 -2.54 -2.61 10.94
CA ASP A 197 -2.45 -3.09 12.32
C ASP A 197 -0.99 -3.25 12.76
N LEU A 198 -0.09 -3.67 11.86
CA LEU A 198 1.35 -3.73 12.14
C LEU A 198 1.93 -2.32 12.35
N HIS A 199 1.55 -1.33 11.53
CA HIS A 199 1.96 0.07 11.73
C HIS A 199 1.48 0.63 13.08
N CYS A 200 0.21 0.44 13.43
CA CYS A 200 -0.36 0.85 14.72
C CYS A 200 0.36 0.15 15.89
N THR A 201 0.52 -1.17 15.82
CA THR A 201 1.22 -1.96 16.86
C THR A 201 2.68 -1.51 17.03
N SER A 202 3.35 -1.19 15.92
CA SER A 202 4.73 -0.68 15.92
C SER A 202 4.81 0.69 16.62
N LEU A 203 3.88 1.60 16.32
CA LEU A 203 3.78 2.90 17.00
C LEU A 203 3.48 2.75 18.50
N GLN A 204 2.59 1.85 18.89
CA GLN A 204 2.29 1.57 20.30
C GLN A 204 3.52 1.06 21.06
N LYS A 205 4.25 0.10 20.48
CA LYS A 205 5.50 -0.43 21.05
C LYS A 205 6.56 0.67 21.21
N LEU A 206 6.73 1.50 20.19
CA LEU A 206 7.65 2.64 20.26
C LEU A 206 7.24 3.63 21.35
N THR A 207 5.95 3.93 21.43
CA THR A 207 5.38 4.82 22.47
C THR A 207 5.63 4.28 23.88
N ALA A 208 5.47 2.97 24.08
CA ALA A 208 5.72 2.31 25.37
C ALA A 208 7.21 2.31 25.74
N SER A 209 8.11 2.27 24.75
CA SER A 209 9.56 2.32 24.95
C SER A 209 10.08 3.71 25.37
N LEU A 210 9.29 4.77 25.16
CA LEU A 210 9.69 6.13 25.52
C LEU A 210 9.78 6.29 27.05
N PRO A 211 10.85 6.91 27.57
CA PRO A 211 11.06 7.09 29.00
C PRO A 211 9.92 7.90 29.63
N ASN A 212 9.38 7.36 30.72
CA ASN A 212 8.20 7.88 31.42
C ASN A 212 8.52 9.13 32.28
N ARG A 213 9.81 9.43 32.47
CA ARG A 213 10.32 10.44 33.40
C ARG A 213 11.67 10.96 32.88
N PRO A 214 11.98 12.26 33.02
CA PRO A 214 13.34 12.75 32.78
C PRO A 214 14.25 12.23 33.89
N SER A 215 14.88 11.07 33.70
CA SER A 215 15.92 10.58 34.61
C SER A 215 17.26 11.14 34.17
N ALA A 216 17.89 11.93 35.04
CA ALA A 216 19.16 12.60 34.78
C ALA A 216 20.31 11.63 34.42
N GLY A 217 20.18 10.33 34.73
CA GLY A 217 21.19 9.30 34.45
C GLY A 217 21.10 8.64 33.07
N ALA A 218 19.93 8.60 32.41
CA ALA A 218 19.77 7.98 31.08
C ALA A 218 20.11 8.94 29.93
N ALA A 219 20.21 10.24 30.24
CA ALA A 219 20.49 11.30 29.29
C ALA A 219 21.96 11.35 28.82
N LEU A 220 22.88 10.67 29.51
CA LEU A 220 24.31 10.71 29.18
C LEU A 220 24.77 9.56 28.28
N LEU A 221 23.94 8.52 28.12
CA LEU A 221 24.31 7.27 27.45
C LEU A 221 23.47 6.97 26.20
N SER A 222 22.43 7.76 25.93
CA SER A 222 21.56 7.57 24.76
C SER A 222 21.58 8.79 23.86
N SER A 223 21.77 8.59 22.56
CA SER A 223 21.57 9.61 21.52
C SER A 223 20.14 10.20 21.52
N ALA A 224 19.19 9.56 22.24
CA ALA A 224 17.85 10.06 22.51
C ALA A 224 17.81 11.30 23.42
N ALA A 225 18.84 11.54 24.23
CA ALA A 225 18.92 12.68 25.14
C ALA A 225 19.16 14.01 24.42
N ALA A 226 19.88 13.99 23.29
CA ALA A 226 20.04 15.15 22.42
C ALA A 226 18.73 15.54 21.72
N ALA A 227 17.82 14.58 21.51
CA ALA A 227 16.49 14.83 20.95
C ALA A 227 15.51 15.46 21.95
N GLY A 228 15.68 15.23 23.26
CA GLY A 228 14.80 15.77 24.32
C GLY A 228 14.80 17.30 24.48
N ASN A 229 15.73 18.00 23.83
CA ASN A 229 15.80 19.47 23.79
C ASN A 229 15.51 20.06 22.40
N SER A 230 15.30 19.22 21.39
CA SER A 230 15.03 19.69 20.03
C SER A 230 13.53 19.88 19.84
N THR A 231 13.14 21.07 19.37
CA THR A 231 11.76 21.35 18.92
C THR A 231 11.56 20.98 17.45
N ALA A 232 12.56 20.41 16.78
CA ALA A 232 12.47 20.04 15.38
C ALA A 232 11.50 18.86 15.18
N PRO A 233 10.84 18.77 14.01
CA PRO A 233 10.01 17.62 13.67
C PRO A 233 10.81 16.32 13.70
N THR A 234 10.19 15.25 14.18
CA THR A 234 10.87 13.95 14.25
C THR A 234 10.94 13.29 12.88
N PRO A 235 11.96 12.46 12.58
CA PRO A 235 11.98 11.67 11.35
C PRO A 235 10.76 10.75 11.21
N LEU A 236 10.18 10.32 12.33
CA LEU A 236 8.95 9.53 12.34
C LEU A 236 7.74 10.33 11.84
N THR A 237 7.66 11.61 12.18
CA THR A 237 6.63 12.54 11.69
C THR A 237 6.64 12.61 10.18
N GLN A 238 7.82 12.72 9.57
CA GLN A 238 7.94 12.75 8.11
C GLN A 238 7.48 11.43 7.48
N LYS A 239 7.90 10.27 8.01
CA LYS A 239 7.45 8.95 7.51
C LYS A 239 5.94 8.76 7.65
N PHE A 240 5.37 9.12 8.80
CA PHE A 240 3.93 9.06 9.05
C PHE A 240 3.18 9.97 8.06
N ALA A 241 3.63 11.21 7.90
CA ALA A 241 2.99 12.16 7.00
C ALA A 241 3.05 11.68 5.55
N ASN A 242 4.18 11.17 5.08
CA ASN A 242 4.32 10.60 3.73
C ASN A 242 3.39 9.40 3.51
N LEU A 243 3.32 8.47 4.47
CA LEU A 243 2.45 7.31 4.37
C LEU A 243 0.96 7.72 4.30
N VAL A 244 0.54 8.62 5.19
CA VAL A 244 -0.84 9.12 5.21
C VAL A 244 -1.15 9.90 3.95
N GLN A 245 -0.23 10.75 3.49
CA GLN A 245 -0.35 11.47 2.21
C GLN A 245 -0.58 10.50 1.05
N GLY A 246 0.19 9.41 0.98
CA GLY A 246 0.05 8.40 -0.06
C GLY A 246 -1.29 7.66 0.00
N ILE A 247 -1.74 7.27 1.20
CA ILE A 247 -3.04 6.61 1.39
C ILE A 247 -4.19 7.53 0.98
N LEU A 248 -4.13 8.80 1.36
CA LEU A 248 -5.17 9.78 1.05
C LEU A 248 -5.19 10.14 -0.44
N ALA A 249 -4.02 10.33 -1.07
CA ALA A 249 -3.92 10.57 -2.51
C ALA A 249 -4.54 9.42 -3.32
N LEU A 250 -4.34 8.18 -2.87
CA LEU A 250 -4.95 6.99 -3.46
C LEU A 250 -6.44 6.85 -3.13
N SER A 251 -7.00 7.65 -2.24
CA SER A 251 -8.40 7.55 -1.79
C SER A 251 -9.24 8.78 -2.13
N SER A 252 -8.75 9.64 -3.03
CA SER A 252 -9.43 10.84 -3.51
C SER A 252 -10.74 10.53 -4.24
N GLU A 253 -10.75 9.45 -5.03
CA GLU A 253 -11.91 8.97 -5.81
C GLU A 253 -12.66 7.81 -5.13
N ALA A 254 -12.31 7.49 -3.88
CA ALA A 254 -12.85 6.34 -3.16
C ALA A 254 -14.25 6.61 -2.61
N GLY A 255 -15.06 5.55 -2.51
CA GLY A 255 -16.36 5.62 -1.84
C GLY A 255 -16.22 5.74 -0.32
N ASP A 256 -17.22 6.35 0.33
CA ASP A 256 -17.24 6.59 1.79
C ASP A 256 -17.24 5.29 2.61
N ASP A 257 -17.71 4.17 2.05
CA ASP A 257 -17.88 2.87 2.74
C ASP A 257 -16.58 2.03 2.85
N GLU A 258 -15.47 2.53 2.33
CA GLU A 258 -14.22 1.77 2.35
C GLU A 258 -13.55 1.78 3.74
N PRO A 259 -12.86 0.68 4.12
CA PRO A 259 -12.23 0.57 5.44
C PRO A 259 -11.03 1.51 5.63
N VAL A 260 -10.65 2.26 4.59
CA VAL A 260 -9.52 3.19 4.59
C VAL A 260 -9.74 4.36 5.55
N SER A 261 -10.97 4.87 5.68
CA SER A 261 -11.28 6.00 6.57
C SER A 261 -11.02 5.66 8.05
N VAL A 262 -11.55 4.52 8.50
CA VAL A 262 -11.36 3.97 9.85
C VAL A 262 -9.88 3.70 10.12
N SER A 263 -9.21 3.13 9.12
CA SER A 263 -7.79 2.81 9.13
C SER A 263 -6.89 4.04 9.34
N VAL A 264 -7.14 5.12 8.59
CA VAL A 264 -6.43 6.40 8.73
C VAL A 264 -6.72 7.03 10.09
N ALA A 265 -7.97 7.00 10.55
CA ALA A 265 -8.35 7.53 11.86
C ALA A 265 -7.62 6.82 13.01
N ARG A 266 -7.47 5.50 12.94
CA ARG A 266 -6.70 4.70 13.92
C ARG A 266 -5.23 5.10 13.91
N LEU A 267 -4.60 5.14 12.74
CA LEU A 267 -3.18 5.49 12.61
C LEU A 267 -2.89 6.90 13.13
N ARG A 268 -3.80 7.85 12.85
CA ARG A 268 -3.76 9.22 13.36
C ARG A 268 -3.81 9.26 14.90
N SER A 269 -4.76 8.55 15.50
CA SER A 269 -4.90 8.48 16.97
C SER A 269 -3.64 7.94 17.63
N GLU A 270 -3.07 6.85 17.11
CA GLU A 270 -1.83 6.27 17.64
C GLU A 270 -0.63 7.22 17.51
N TYR A 271 -0.53 7.94 16.40
CA TYR A 271 0.51 8.93 16.19
C TYR A 271 0.39 10.14 17.14
N GLU A 272 -0.83 10.60 17.43
CA GLU A 272 -1.06 11.65 18.43
C GLU A 272 -0.67 11.20 19.84
N VAL A 273 -1.01 9.95 20.21
CA VAL A 273 -0.59 9.37 21.50
C VAL A 273 0.93 9.30 21.58
N TYR A 274 1.61 8.87 20.51
CA TYR A 274 3.06 8.87 20.42
C TYR A 274 3.65 10.28 20.61
N LEU A 275 3.18 11.28 19.86
CA LEU A 275 3.70 12.65 19.94
C LEU A 275 3.51 13.26 21.33
N ASN A 276 2.32 13.08 21.92
CA ASN A 276 2.04 13.55 23.27
C ASN A 276 2.93 12.88 24.31
N ARG A 277 3.23 11.58 24.13
CA ARG A 277 4.15 10.83 24.97
C ARG A 277 5.58 11.32 24.82
N ALA A 278 6.05 11.54 23.59
CA ALA A 278 7.38 12.08 23.31
C ALA A 278 7.54 13.49 23.90
N GLY A 279 6.51 14.34 23.76
CA GLY A 279 6.49 15.70 24.33
C GLY A 279 6.57 15.73 25.86
N LYS A 280 6.11 14.70 26.59
CA LYS A 280 6.29 14.60 28.06
C LYS A 280 7.75 14.42 28.49
N GLY A 281 8.63 14.00 27.58
CA GLY A 281 10.08 13.92 27.84
C GLY A 281 10.78 15.29 27.87
N ILE A 282 10.13 16.35 27.36
CA ILE A 282 10.65 17.71 27.34
C ILE A 282 10.25 18.39 28.66
N SER A 283 11.23 18.88 29.42
CA SER A 283 11.00 19.51 30.72
C SER A 283 10.38 20.90 30.64
N ASP A 284 10.68 21.66 29.59
CA ASP A 284 10.18 23.02 29.36
C ASP A 284 8.84 22.99 28.62
N ALA A 285 7.78 23.50 29.28
CA ALA A 285 6.43 23.54 28.75
C ALA A 285 6.32 24.32 27.42
N ARG A 286 7.04 25.44 27.29
CA ARG A 286 7.01 26.26 26.06
C ARG A 286 7.70 25.55 24.91
N LYS A 287 8.80 24.83 25.19
CA LYS A 287 9.47 24.00 24.17
C LYS A 287 8.63 22.79 23.78
N LYS A 288 7.89 22.20 24.72
CA LYS A 288 6.95 21.11 24.44
C LYS A 288 5.84 21.56 23.48
N GLU A 289 5.22 22.71 23.73
CA GLU A 289 4.18 23.25 22.85
C GLU A 289 4.73 23.53 21.45
N ARG A 290 5.91 24.16 21.34
CA ARG A 290 6.58 24.37 20.05
C ARG A 290 6.95 23.06 19.34
N PHE A 291 7.42 22.05 20.08
CA PHE A 291 7.71 20.73 19.51
C PHE A 291 6.45 20.14 18.90
N LEU A 292 5.33 20.14 19.60
CA LEU A 292 4.06 19.62 19.08
C LEU A 292 3.58 20.43 17.87
N CYS A 293 3.59 21.76 17.95
CA CYS A 293 3.21 22.64 16.85
C CYS A 293 4.06 22.38 15.59
N ASN A 294 5.39 22.29 15.74
CA ASN A 294 6.29 22.03 14.61
C ASN A 294 6.03 20.67 13.95
N ASN A 295 5.77 19.62 14.74
CA ASN A 295 5.45 18.29 14.19
C ASN A 295 4.11 18.30 13.45
N TYR A 296 3.06 18.91 14.01
CA TYR A 296 1.77 19.04 13.31
C TYR A 296 1.85 19.94 12.08
N SER A 297 2.64 21.02 12.14
CA SER A 297 2.89 21.91 11.01
C SER A 297 3.56 21.17 9.84
N LEU A 298 4.53 20.29 10.12
CA LEU A 298 5.14 19.45 9.09
C LEU A 298 4.11 18.49 8.46
N VAL A 299 3.24 17.87 9.28
CA VAL A 299 2.16 17.01 8.77
C VAL A 299 1.23 17.81 7.86
N CYS A 300 0.76 18.98 8.30
CA CYS A 300 -0.09 19.84 7.47
C CYS A 300 0.59 20.26 6.16
N THR A 301 1.89 20.58 6.21
CA THR A 301 2.68 20.97 5.03
C THR A 301 2.72 19.84 4.00
N ILE A 302 3.01 18.61 4.44
CA ILE A 302 3.05 17.44 3.54
C ILE A 302 1.65 17.08 3.01
N LEU A 303 0.61 17.28 3.82
CA LEU A 303 -0.78 17.02 3.43
C LEU A 303 -1.44 18.18 2.65
N THR A 304 -0.70 19.24 2.31
CA THR A 304 -1.30 20.45 1.74
C THR A 304 -1.99 20.20 0.40
N ASP A 305 -1.37 19.36 -0.45
CA ASP A 305 -1.81 19.08 -1.83
C ASP A 305 -2.71 17.84 -1.96
N VAL A 306 -3.21 17.31 -0.84
CA VAL A 306 -4.07 16.12 -0.86
C VAL A 306 -5.52 16.52 -1.15
N GLU A 307 -6.08 15.91 -2.19
CA GLU A 307 -7.47 16.10 -2.61
C GLU A 307 -8.40 15.01 -2.05
N GLY A 308 -9.71 15.30 -2.06
CA GLY A 308 -10.77 14.38 -1.63
C GLY A 308 -11.24 14.62 -0.20
N ARG A 309 -12.47 14.17 0.09
CA ARG A 309 -13.16 14.39 1.37
C ARG A 309 -12.36 13.93 2.58
N LEU A 310 -11.83 12.70 2.53
CA LEU A 310 -11.02 12.13 3.60
C LEU A 310 -9.70 12.91 3.81
N GLY A 311 -9.14 13.44 2.71
CA GLY A 311 -7.96 14.29 2.74
C GLY A 311 -8.23 15.60 3.49
N GLU A 312 -9.29 16.30 3.11
CA GLU A 312 -9.71 17.55 3.76
C GLU A 312 -10.01 17.35 5.24
N ASP A 313 -10.73 16.28 5.61
CA ASP A 313 -11.07 15.98 6.99
C ASP A 313 -9.82 15.70 7.84
N THR A 314 -8.84 14.99 7.26
CA THR A 314 -7.57 14.72 7.94
C THR A 314 -6.74 15.98 8.09
N LYS A 315 -6.70 16.84 7.07
CA LYS A 315 -6.01 18.13 7.10
C LYS A 315 -6.60 19.07 8.16
N ARG A 316 -7.93 19.27 8.16
CA ARG A 316 -8.63 20.09 9.15
C ARG A 316 -8.39 19.62 10.58
N HIS A 317 -8.26 18.31 10.79
CA HIS A 317 -7.95 17.75 12.10
C HIS A 317 -6.56 18.17 12.59
N PHE A 318 -5.52 18.04 11.75
CA PHE A 318 -4.17 18.44 12.13
C PHE A 318 -3.98 19.96 12.20
N GLU A 319 -4.71 20.75 11.39
CA GLU A 319 -4.73 22.21 11.51
C GLU A 319 -5.29 22.66 12.86
N LYS A 320 -6.42 22.09 13.30
CA LYS A 320 -6.96 22.36 14.64
C LYS A 320 -5.98 22.02 15.76
N LEU A 321 -5.23 20.92 15.62
CA LEU A 321 -4.21 20.54 16.59
C LEU A 321 -3.02 21.50 16.57
N ARG A 322 -2.53 21.90 15.40
CA ARG A 322 -1.47 22.91 15.27
C ARG A 322 -1.89 24.22 15.94
N ASP A 323 -3.06 24.74 15.59
CA ASP A 323 -3.54 26.05 16.06
C ASP A 323 -3.79 26.05 17.59
N ALA A 324 -4.13 24.89 18.18
CA ALA A 324 -4.26 24.76 19.62
C ALA A 324 -2.93 24.96 20.38
N PHE A 325 -1.79 24.66 19.73
CA PHE A 325 -0.44 24.77 20.30
C PHE A 325 0.35 25.98 19.78
N ASP A 326 -0.19 26.77 18.86
CA ASP A 326 0.45 27.98 18.29
C ASP A 326 0.22 29.24 19.15
N LYS A 327 0.49 29.11 20.46
CA LYS A 327 0.30 30.19 21.46
C LYS A 327 1.62 30.84 21.90
#